data_AF-A0AAW4FTK3-F1
#
_entry.id   AF-A0AAW4FTK3-F1
#
_cell.length_a   1.000
_cell.length_b   1.000
_cell.length_c   1.000
_cell.angle_alpha   90.00
_cell.angle_beta   90.00
_cell.angle_gamma   90.00
#
_symmetry.space_group_name_H-M   'P 1'
#
loop_
_entity.id
_entity.type
_entity.pdbx_description
1 polymer ?
#
loop_
_entity_poly.entity_id
_entity_poly.type
_entity_poly.pdbx_seq_one_letter_code
_entity_poly.pdbx_strand_id
1 'polypeptide(L)' 'MKTIKGPGLFLAQFAGDAAPFNSFAAITKWAADCGYKGVQVPTWDTRLI' A
#
# COMPACT_ATOMS: atom_id res chain seq x y z
N MET A 1 -23.69 -4.44 11.73
CA MET A 1 -22.39 -3.86 11.31
C MET A 1 -21.75 -4.82 10.32
N LYS A 2 -21.36 -4.36 9.12
CA LYS A 2 -20.47 -5.15 8.26
C LYS A 2 -19.11 -5.22 8.97
N THR A 3 -18.61 -6.43 9.22
CA THR A 3 -17.40 -6.69 10.00
C THR A 3 -16.21 -5.91 9.43
N ILE A 4 -15.48 -5.16 10.28
CA ILE A 4 -14.23 -4.50 9.88
C ILE A 4 -13.21 -5.59 9.53
N LYS A 5 -12.62 -5.52 8.34
CA LYS A 5 -11.71 -6.55 7.80
C LYS A 5 -10.24 -6.40 8.24
N GLY A 6 -9.93 -5.35 8.98
CA GLY A 6 -8.57 -5.02 9.44
C GLY A 6 -8.13 -3.61 9.02
N PRO A 7 -6.92 -3.20 9.42
CA PRO A 7 -6.40 -1.87 9.13
C PRO A 7 -6.06 -1.70 7.65
N GLY A 8 -6.39 -0.53 7.10
CA GLY A 8 -6.03 -0.11 5.75
C GLY A 8 -4.93 0.96 5.77
N LEU A 9 -4.10 1.00 4.73
CA LEU A 9 -3.03 1.98 4.56
C LEU A 9 -3.21 2.80 3.28
N PHE A 10 -3.13 4.13 3.36
CA PHE A 10 -3.01 4.97 2.16
C PHE A 10 -1.58 4.98 1.68
N LEU A 11 -1.36 4.36 0.52
CA LEU A 11 -0.04 3.91 0.09
C LEU A 11 0.75 4.99 -0.67
N ALA A 12 0.05 5.96 -1.27
CA ALA A 12 0.64 7.05 -2.06
C ALA A 12 1.68 7.88 -1.29
N GLN A 13 1.45 8.13 0.00
CA GLN A 13 2.34 8.97 0.81
C GLN A 13 3.72 8.34 1.06
N PHE A 14 3.86 7.03 0.82
CA PHE A 14 5.10 6.29 1.01
C PHE A 14 5.83 6.03 -0.31
N ALA A 15 5.16 6.16 -1.46
CA ALA A 15 5.74 5.85 -2.76
C ALA A 15 6.89 6.80 -3.11
N GLY A 16 8.01 6.24 -3.58
CA GLY A 16 9.22 6.98 -3.91
C GLY A 16 10.14 6.17 -4.82
N ASP A 17 11.34 6.68 -5.11
CA ASP A 17 12.20 6.08 -6.14
C ASP A 17 13.12 4.96 -5.60
N ALA A 18 13.21 4.82 -4.27
CA ALA A 18 14.05 3.81 -3.62
C ALA A 18 13.23 2.61 -3.11
N ALA A 19 13.84 1.42 -3.15
CA ALA A 19 13.26 0.22 -2.52
C ALA A 19 13.10 0.41 -1.00
N PRO A 20 12.05 -0.15 -0.37
CA PRO A 20 10.99 -0.96 -0.96
C PRO A 20 9.82 -0.15 -1.56
N PHE A 21 9.93 1.17 -1.66
CA PHE A 21 8.83 2.07 -1.99
C PHE A 21 8.65 2.38 -3.49
N ASN A 22 9.47 1.76 -4.34
CA ASN A 22 9.59 2.04 -5.78
C ASN A 22 8.89 1.02 -6.69
N SER A 23 8.18 0.04 -6.13
CA SER A 23 7.37 -0.89 -6.90
C SER A 23 6.19 -1.35 -6.09
N PHE A 24 5.05 -1.58 -6.76
CA PHE A 24 3.81 -2.02 -6.10
C PHE A 24 3.98 -3.33 -5.31
N ALA A 25 4.75 -4.29 -5.84
CA ALA A 25 4.99 -5.57 -5.15
C ALA A 25 5.80 -5.39 -3.86
N ALA A 26 6.88 -4.61 -3.88
CA ALA A 26 7.74 -4.43 -2.71
C ALA A 26 7.03 -3.63 -1.60
N ILE A 27 6.32 -2.55 -1.97
CA ILE A 27 5.63 -1.69 -1.01
C ILE A 27 4.39 -2.38 -0.40
N THR A 28 3.67 -3.21 -1.15
CA THR A 28 2.54 -3.99 -0.60
C THR A 28 3.02 -5.12 0.29
N LYS A 29 4.16 -5.76 -0.03
CA LYS A 29 4.81 -6.70 0.87
C LYS A 29 5.22 -6.02 2.18
N TRP A 30 5.85 -4.85 2.12
CA TRP A 30 6.18 -4.06 3.31
C TRP A 30 4.93 -3.72 4.14
N ALA A 31 3.85 -3.27 3.50
CA ALA A 31 2.60 -2.97 4.20
C ALA A 31 2.00 -4.21 4.91
N ALA A 32 2.08 -5.39 4.28
CA ALA A 32 1.66 -6.65 4.90
C ALA A 32 2.54 -7.04 6.09
N ASP A 33 3.87 -6.86 5.97
CA ASP A 33 4.84 -7.11 7.05
C ASP A 33 4.60 -6.15 8.25
N CYS A 34 4.05 -4.95 8.01
CA CYS A 34 3.57 -4.03 9.05
C CYS A 34 2.19 -4.37 9.64
N GLY A 35 1.49 -5.38 9.13
CA GLY A 35 0.20 -5.86 9.65
C GLY A 35 -1.05 -5.26 8.97
N TYR A 36 -0.89 -4.46 7.91
CA TYR A 36 -2.03 -3.93 7.15
C TYR A 36 -2.72 -5.05 6.35
N LYS A 37 -4.06 -5.01 6.29
CA LYS A 37 -4.91 -5.99 5.58
C LYS A 37 -5.44 -5.48 4.25
N GLY A 38 -5.29 -4.18 3.98
CA GLY A 38 -5.65 -3.57 2.72
C GLY A 38 -4.86 -2.30 2.47
N VAL A 39 -4.80 -1.89 1.21
CA VAL A 39 -4.12 -0.67 0.78
C VAL A 39 -5.07 0.16 -0.08
N GLN A 40 -4.97 1.48 0.04
CA GLN A 40 -5.61 2.45 -0.86
C GLN A 40 -4.53 3.01 -1.77
N VAL A 41 -4.76 2.91 -3.09
CA VAL A 41 -3.86 3.40 -4.13
C VAL A 41 -4.52 4.59 -4.87
N PRO A 42 -3.74 5.60 -5.25
CA PRO A 42 -4.23 6.70 -6.07
C PRO A 42 -4.45 6.21 -7.51
N THR A 43 -5.50 6.67 -8.17
CA THR A 43 -5.84 6.26 -9.54
C THR A 43 -4.95 6.89 -10.62
N TRP A 44 -4.07 7.82 -10.24
CA TRP A 44 -3.25 8.62 -11.15
C TRP A 44 -1.76 8.27 -11.10
N ASP A 45 -1.30 7.50 -10.11
CA ASP A 45 0.12 7.13 -9.98
C ASP A 45 0.37 5.77 -10.60
N THR A 46 0.90 5.75 -11.82
CA THR A 46 1.18 4.53 -12.58
C THR A 46 2.23 3.63 -11.94
N ARG A 47 2.96 4.09 -10.92
CA ARG A 47 3.89 3.26 -10.15
C ARG A 47 3.15 2.27 -9.24
N LEU A 48 1.87 2.53 -8.96
CA LEU A 48 1.04 1.81 -8.00
C LEU A 48 -0.19 1.12 -8.65
N ILE A 49 -0.26 1.07 -9.98
CA ILE A 49 -1.35 0.47 -10.77
C ILE A 49 -0.80 -0.68 -11.62
#